data_AF-A0A182S754-F1
#
_entry.id   AF-A0A182S754-F1
#
_cell.length_a   1.000
_cell.length_b   1.000
_cell.length_c   1.000
_cell.angle_alpha   90.00
_cell.angle_beta   90.00
_cell.angle_gamma   90.00
#
_symmetry.space_group_name_H-M   'P 1'
#
loop_
_entity.id
_entity.type
_entity.pdbx_description
1 polymer ?
#
loop_
_entity_poly.entity_id
_entity_poly.type
_entity_poly.pdbx_seq_one_letter_code
_entity_poly.pdbx_strand_id
1 'polypeptide(L)'
;NRTPPFSLSGVPTLAVHVRQPHTLPVFSQVSVFSLLIEENENLKVLRSLRTLRALRPLRAISRWQGMRIVVNALMYAIPSIFNVLLVCLVFWLIFSIMGVQFFGGKFFKCVDEDGELLPIHATFEGWMEVMADAVDARGVDLQPQREANLYAYLYFVIFIVCGSFFTLNLFIGVIIDNFNMLKKKYEGGVLEMFLTESQKHYYTAMKKLGRKKPQKVIKRPINQFLAMFYDLSNSRRYVVVLND
;
A
#
# COMPACT_ATOMS: atom_id res chain seq x y z
N ASN A 1 -3.14 -74.01 16.03
CA ASN A 1 -4.44 -73.49 16.52
C ASN A 1 -4.41 -71.98 16.46
N ARG A 2 -4.80 -71.39 15.33
CA ARG A 2 -6.18 -71.03 14.92
C ARG A 2 -6.72 -69.81 15.69
N THR A 3 -6.77 -68.70 14.97
CA THR A 3 -7.63 -67.48 15.11
C THR A 3 -9.14 -67.85 15.19
N PRO A 4 -10.15 -66.94 15.36
CA PRO A 4 -10.23 -65.50 14.99
C PRO A 4 -11.17 -64.65 15.93
N PRO A 5 -11.95 -63.63 15.47
CA PRO A 5 -11.58 -62.26 15.03
C PRO A 5 -12.40 -61.16 15.78
N PHE A 6 -12.07 -59.87 15.60
CA PHE A 6 -13.11 -58.83 15.48
C PHE A 6 -12.58 -57.61 14.71
N SER A 7 -13.27 -57.28 13.62
CA SER A 7 -13.12 -56.08 12.80
C SER A 7 -13.84 -54.89 13.44
N LEU A 8 -13.38 -53.66 13.15
CA LEU A 8 -14.25 -52.50 12.86
C LEU A 8 -13.41 -51.36 12.25
N SER A 9 -13.66 -51.18 10.96
CA SER A 9 -13.60 -49.98 10.11
C SER A 9 -13.25 -48.61 10.72
N GLY A 10 -12.26 -47.96 10.11
CA GLY A 10 -12.44 -46.67 9.41
C GLY A 10 -12.60 -45.39 10.22
N VAL A 11 -11.52 -44.60 10.34
CA VAL A 11 -11.59 -43.12 10.43
C VAL A 11 -10.35 -42.50 9.76
N PRO A 12 -10.46 -41.80 8.62
CA PRO A 12 -9.46 -40.85 8.18
C PRO A 12 -9.69 -39.50 8.87
N THR A 13 -8.65 -38.99 9.53
CA THR A 13 -8.61 -37.70 10.22
C THR A 13 -8.85 -36.56 9.23
N LEU A 14 -10.08 -36.07 9.20
CA LEU A 14 -10.53 -34.91 8.43
C LEU A 14 -9.83 -33.65 8.94
N ALA A 15 -9.01 -33.05 8.08
CA ALA A 15 -8.57 -31.68 8.20
C ALA A 15 -9.81 -30.76 8.22
N VAL A 16 -10.07 -30.14 9.37
CA VAL A 16 -11.10 -29.12 9.53
C VAL A 16 -10.68 -27.87 8.74
N HIS A 17 -11.07 -27.83 7.47
CA HIS A 17 -11.08 -26.62 6.68
C HIS A 17 -12.22 -25.75 7.21
N VAL A 18 -11.90 -24.80 8.10
CA VAL A 18 -12.82 -23.78 8.57
C VAL A 18 -13.30 -22.96 7.37
N ARG A 19 -14.43 -23.38 6.81
CA ARG A 19 -15.15 -22.65 5.77
C ARG A 19 -15.81 -21.47 6.45
N GLN A 20 -15.22 -20.27 6.36
CA GLN A 20 -15.89 -19.03 6.73
C GLN A 20 -17.17 -18.91 5.88
N PRO A 21 -18.38 -18.99 6.46
CA PRO A 21 -19.59 -18.60 5.78
C PRO A 21 -19.72 -17.07 5.89
N HIS A 22 -20.44 -16.44 4.96
CA HIS A 22 -20.93 -15.04 5.01
C HIS A 22 -20.25 -13.92 4.19
N THR A 23 -19.28 -14.16 3.30
CA THR A 23 -18.77 -13.06 2.43
C THR A 23 -19.05 -13.19 0.92
N LEU A 24 -19.90 -14.13 0.47
CA LEU A 24 -20.06 -14.41 -0.97
C LEU A 24 -21.50 -14.49 -1.54
N PRO A 25 -22.46 -13.60 -1.21
CA PRO A 25 -23.66 -13.45 -2.05
C PRO A 25 -23.61 -12.24 -3.00
N VAL A 26 -22.97 -11.13 -2.64
CA VAL A 26 -23.13 -9.84 -3.37
C VAL A 26 -22.51 -9.86 -4.78
N PHE A 27 -21.36 -10.50 -4.95
CA PHE A 27 -20.63 -10.49 -6.23
C PHE A 27 -21.06 -11.57 -7.23
N SER A 28 -21.80 -12.59 -6.78
CA SER A 28 -22.41 -13.59 -7.67
C SER A 28 -23.62 -12.98 -8.39
N GLN A 29 -24.41 -12.17 -7.68
CA GLN A 29 -25.59 -11.51 -8.23
C GLN A 29 -25.26 -10.56 -9.38
N VAL A 30 -24.16 -9.80 -9.30
CA VAL A 30 -23.72 -8.90 -10.38
C VAL A 30 -23.42 -9.64 -11.69
N SER A 31 -22.87 -10.85 -11.60
CA SER A 31 -22.50 -11.64 -12.78
C SER A 31 -23.70 -12.31 -13.47
N VAL A 32 -24.75 -12.64 -12.72
CA VAL A 32 -26.02 -13.19 -13.23
C VAL A 32 -26.90 -12.06 -13.79
N PHE A 33 -26.92 -10.90 -13.14
CA PHE A 33 -27.66 -9.71 -13.57
C PHE A 33 -27.16 -9.19 -14.94
N SER A 34 -25.87 -9.32 -15.25
CA SER A 34 -25.34 -8.97 -16.58
C SER A 34 -25.68 -9.97 -17.71
N LEU A 35 -26.17 -11.17 -17.40
CA LEU A 35 -26.59 -12.16 -18.41
C LEU A 35 -28.08 -12.03 -18.78
N LEU A 36 -28.90 -11.49 -17.88
CA LEU A 36 -30.34 -11.30 -18.12
C LEU A 36 -30.66 -10.05 -18.96
N ILE A 37 -29.67 -9.20 -19.24
CA ILE A 37 -29.87 -7.92 -19.93
C ILE A 37 -29.23 -7.95 -21.32
N GLU A 38 -29.64 -8.91 -22.15
CA GLU A 38 -29.20 -9.03 -23.54
C GLU A 38 -30.33 -8.75 -24.56
N GLU A 39 -31.53 -8.35 -24.10
CA GLU A 39 -32.69 -8.09 -24.99
C GLU A 39 -33.03 -6.59 -25.21
N ASN A 40 -32.20 -5.62 -24.77
CA ASN A 40 -32.55 -4.20 -24.91
C ASN A 40 -31.42 -3.34 -25.54
N GLU A 41 -31.64 -2.87 -26.78
CA GLU A 41 -30.75 -1.99 -27.57
C GLU A 41 -30.41 -0.66 -26.88
N ASN A 42 -31.24 -0.20 -25.93
CA ASN A 42 -31.05 1.06 -25.20
C ASN A 42 -29.95 1.01 -24.13
N LEU A 43 -29.31 -0.15 -23.90
CA LEU A 43 -28.39 -0.38 -22.79
C LEU A 43 -26.93 -0.48 -23.24
N LYS A 44 -26.47 0.51 -24.01
CA LYS A 44 -25.04 0.66 -24.39
C LYS A 44 -24.10 0.68 -23.18
N VAL A 45 -24.55 1.18 -22.04
CA VAL A 45 -23.81 1.18 -20.75
C VAL A 45 -23.48 -0.25 -20.29
N LEU A 46 -24.33 -1.23 -20.56
CA LEU A 46 -24.08 -2.61 -20.11
C LEU A 46 -23.02 -3.33 -20.94
N ARG A 47 -22.72 -2.82 -22.16
CA ARG A 47 -21.62 -3.29 -22.98
C ARG A 47 -20.26 -2.87 -22.42
N SER A 48 -20.15 -1.64 -21.88
CA SER A 48 -18.92 -1.19 -21.20
C SER A 48 -18.74 -1.88 -19.84
N LEU A 49 -19.81 -2.23 -19.11
CA LEU A 49 -19.69 -3.01 -17.86
C LEU A 49 -19.08 -4.41 -18.05
N ARG A 50 -19.03 -4.96 -19.28
CA ARG A 50 -18.28 -6.20 -19.55
C ARG A 50 -16.78 -6.04 -19.36
N THR A 51 -16.22 -4.84 -19.51
CA THR A 51 -14.79 -4.57 -19.25
C THR A 51 -14.46 -4.64 -17.76
N LEU A 52 -15.42 -4.46 -16.85
CA LEU A 52 -15.22 -4.65 -15.40
C LEU A 52 -14.91 -6.11 -15.04
N ARG A 53 -15.11 -7.07 -15.95
CA ARG A 53 -14.58 -8.44 -15.79
C ARG A 53 -13.04 -8.45 -15.77
N ALA A 54 -12.36 -7.41 -16.27
CA ALA A 54 -10.92 -7.23 -16.14
C ALA A 54 -10.48 -7.01 -14.67
N LEU A 55 -11.39 -6.63 -13.77
CA LEU A 55 -11.14 -6.49 -12.32
C LEU A 55 -11.20 -7.82 -11.56
N ARG A 56 -11.41 -8.96 -12.24
CA ARG A 56 -11.35 -10.30 -11.65
C ARG A 56 -10.07 -10.57 -10.82
N PRO A 57 -8.87 -10.06 -11.16
CA PRO A 57 -7.67 -10.19 -10.32
C PRO A 57 -7.83 -9.61 -8.91
N LEU A 58 -8.67 -8.60 -8.70
CA LEU A 58 -8.98 -8.07 -7.36
C LEU A 58 -9.69 -9.11 -6.47
N ARG A 59 -10.46 -10.02 -7.08
CA ARG A 59 -11.05 -11.17 -6.37
C ARG A 59 -9.99 -12.21 -5.98
N ALA A 60 -8.91 -12.32 -6.75
CA ALA A 60 -7.77 -13.14 -6.38
C ALA A 60 -7.02 -12.53 -5.19
N ILE A 61 -6.85 -11.21 -5.11
CA ILE A 61 -6.23 -10.52 -3.96
C ILE A 61 -6.96 -10.83 -2.65
N SER A 62 -8.29 -10.86 -2.67
CA SER A 62 -9.08 -11.29 -1.52
C SER A 62 -9.09 -12.81 -1.31
N ARG A 63 -8.24 -13.62 -1.96
CA ARG A 63 -8.12 -15.06 -1.67
C ARG A 63 -6.89 -15.38 -0.82
N TRP A 64 -5.86 -14.54 -0.87
CA TRP A 64 -4.61 -14.73 -0.14
C TRP A 64 -4.70 -14.05 1.22
N GLN A 65 -4.49 -14.82 2.29
CA GLN A 65 -4.64 -14.34 3.67
C GLN A 65 -3.73 -13.13 3.97
N GLY A 66 -2.52 -13.08 3.40
CA GLY A 66 -1.59 -11.94 3.56
C GLY A 66 -2.10 -10.63 2.94
N MET A 67 -2.68 -10.69 1.73
CA MET A 67 -3.17 -9.49 1.04
C MET A 67 -4.45 -8.93 1.66
N ARG A 68 -5.32 -9.79 2.22
CA ARG A 68 -6.54 -9.37 2.94
C ARG A 68 -6.23 -8.50 4.16
N ILE A 69 -5.17 -8.81 4.89
CA ILE A 69 -4.78 -8.06 6.10
C ILE A 69 -4.39 -6.63 5.72
N VAL A 70 -3.58 -6.48 4.68
CA VAL A 70 -3.16 -5.17 4.16
C VAL A 70 -4.36 -4.35 3.66
N VAL A 71 -5.25 -4.97 2.87
CA VAL A 71 -6.45 -4.28 2.36
C VAL A 71 -7.39 -3.86 3.50
N ASN A 72 -7.63 -4.74 4.48
CA ASN A 72 -8.45 -4.39 5.65
C ASN A 72 -7.82 -3.23 6.43
N ALA A 73 -6.50 -3.23 6.64
CA ALA A 73 -5.80 -2.14 7.30
C ALA A 73 -5.92 -0.81 6.53
N LEU A 74 -5.81 -0.85 5.19
CA LEU A 74 -6.02 0.32 4.33
C LEU A 74 -7.47 0.83 4.42
N MET A 75 -8.47 -0.05 4.41
CA MET A 75 -9.89 0.33 4.52
C MET A 75 -10.18 1.05 5.85
N TYR A 76 -9.54 0.66 6.95
CA TYR A 76 -9.64 1.38 8.23
C TYR A 76 -8.97 2.77 8.19
N ALA A 77 -7.99 2.98 7.32
CA ALA A 77 -7.31 4.27 7.16
C ALA A 77 -8.07 5.26 6.25
N ILE A 78 -8.93 4.77 5.36
CA ILE A 78 -9.66 5.61 4.38
C ILE A 78 -10.44 6.76 5.03
N PRO A 79 -11.21 6.59 6.11
CA PRO A 79 -11.99 7.69 6.68
C PRO A 79 -11.12 8.86 7.15
N SER A 80 -9.98 8.56 7.79
CA SER A 80 -9.02 9.58 8.23
C SER A 80 -8.37 10.29 7.04
N ILE A 81 -8.04 9.54 5.98
CA ILE A 81 -7.49 10.09 4.74
C ILE A 81 -8.52 10.98 4.03
N PHE A 82 -9.80 10.59 4.03
CA PHE A 82 -10.86 11.34 3.37
C PHE A 82 -11.07 12.73 3.98
N ASN A 83 -11.05 12.83 5.31
CA ASN A 83 -11.14 14.12 6.01
C ASN A 83 -10.06 15.10 5.54
N VAL A 84 -8.85 14.59 5.33
CA VAL A 84 -7.71 15.40 4.93
C VAL A 84 -7.71 15.70 3.44
N LEU A 85 -8.10 14.73 2.63
CA LEU A 85 -8.32 14.93 1.21
C LEU A 85 -9.36 16.03 0.99
N LEU A 86 -10.43 16.09 1.79
CA LEU A 86 -11.44 17.14 1.71
C LEU A 86 -10.84 18.52 1.99
N VAL A 87 -10.01 18.65 3.03
CA VAL A 87 -9.32 19.91 3.34
C VAL A 87 -8.36 20.32 2.21
N CYS A 88 -7.58 19.36 1.68
CA CYS A 88 -6.75 19.57 0.48
C CYS A 88 -7.60 20.04 -0.71
N LEU A 89 -8.71 19.39 -1.00
CA LEU A 89 -9.56 19.75 -2.13
C LEU A 89 -10.11 21.17 -2.00
N VAL A 90 -10.54 21.59 -0.80
CA VAL A 90 -11.01 22.97 -0.58
C VAL A 90 -9.89 23.97 -0.83
N PHE A 91 -8.69 23.71 -0.33
CA PHE A 91 -7.52 24.56 -0.57
C PHE A 91 -7.20 24.64 -2.07
N TRP A 92 -7.12 23.51 -2.76
CA TRP A 92 -6.84 23.44 -4.20
C TRP A 92 -7.95 24.11 -5.02
N LEU A 93 -9.21 23.98 -4.59
CA LEU A 93 -10.34 24.62 -5.24
C LEU A 93 -10.24 26.15 -5.22
N ILE A 94 -9.78 26.75 -4.12
CA ILE A 94 -9.60 28.22 -4.03
C ILE A 94 -8.60 28.68 -5.10
N PHE A 95 -7.44 28.00 -5.21
CA PHE A 95 -6.46 28.31 -6.25
C PHE A 95 -7.00 28.04 -7.66
N SER A 96 -7.72 26.94 -7.87
CA SER A 96 -8.34 26.64 -9.16
C SER A 96 -9.34 27.72 -9.58
N ILE A 97 -10.20 28.21 -8.68
CA ILE A 97 -11.14 29.29 -8.97
C ILE A 97 -10.38 30.56 -9.34
N MET A 98 -9.35 30.94 -8.55
CA MET A 98 -8.51 32.10 -8.89
C MET A 98 -7.84 31.93 -10.27
N GLY A 99 -7.27 30.76 -10.57
CA GLY A 99 -6.66 30.46 -11.86
C GLY A 99 -7.63 30.61 -13.03
N VAL A 100 -8.87 30.13 -12.89
CA VAL A 100 -9.90 30.30 -13.93
C VAL A 100 -10.28 31.77 -14.13
N GLN A 101 -10.31 32.58 -13.07
CA GLN A 101 -10.59 34.02 -13.20
C GLN A 101 -9.47 34.77 -13.92
N PHE A 102 -8.21 34.38 -13.72
CA PHE A 102 -7.07 35.04 -14.36
C PHE A 102 -6.84 34.58 -15.80
N PHE A 103 -6.95 33.27 -16.06
CA PHE A 103 -6.52 32.65 -17.31
C PHE A 103 -7.66 32.05 -18.15
N GLY A 104 -8.90 32.12 -17.68
CA GLY A 104 -10.07 31.60 -18.39
C GLY A 104 -10.20 32.18 -19.79
N GLY A 105 -10.15 31.31 -20.80
CA GLY A 105 -10.32 31.68 -22.22
C GLY A 105 -9.11 32.38 -22.87
N LYS A 106 -7.93 32.42 -22.24
CA LYS A 106 -6.75 33.13 -22.75
C LYS A 106 -5.64 32.23 -23.33
N PHE A 107 -5.82 30.91 -23.33
CA PHE A 107 -4.82 29.94 -23.79
C PHE A 107 -4.94 29.56 -25.28
N PHE A 108 -5.86 30.19 -26.02
CA PHE A 108 -6.00 29.93 -27.45
C PHE A 108 -4.84 30.56 -28.22
N LYS A 109 -4.25 29.80 -29.14
CA LYS A 109 -3.20 30.25 -30.05
C LYS A 109 -3.45 29.73 -31.46
N CYS A 110 -3.19 30.56 -32.46
CA CYS A 110 -3.08 30.09 -33.84
C CYS A 110 -1.79 29.26 -33.97
N VAL A 111 -1.89 28.08 -34.59
CA VAL A 111 -0.78 27.16 -34.84
C VAL A 111 -0.69 26.94 -36.36
N ASP A 112 0.52 26.97 -36.90
CA ASP A 112 0.77 26.70 -38.33
C ASP A 112 0.67 25.18 -38.64
N GLU A 113 0.64 24.80 -39.92
CA GLU A 113 0.38 23.42 -40.39
C GLU A 113 1.32 22.34 -39.84
N ASP A 114 2.53 22.70 -39.40
CA ASP A 114 3.53 21.77 -38.86
C ASP A 114 3.29 21.40 -37.38
N GLY A 115 2.33 22.04 -36.70
CA GLY A 115 1.77 21.73 -35.37
C GLY A 115 2.50 20.71 -34.49
N GLU A 116 3.77 20.98 -34.15
CA GLU A 116 4.58 20.07 -33.36
C GLU A 116 3.95 19.85 -31.98
N LEU A 117 3.44 18.64 -31.76
CA LEU A 117 2.82 18.21 -30.53
C LEU A 117 3.92 17.74 -29.56
N LEU A 118 4.14 18.46 -28.46
CA LEU A 118 5.04 17.98 -27.41
C LEU A 118 4.41 16.78 -26.69
N PRO A 119 5.18 15.71 -26.42
CA PRO A 119 4.65 14.49 -25.86
C PRO A 119 4.39 14.66 -24.36
N ILE A 120 3.15 14.98 -23.99
CA ILE A 120 2.71 15.07 -22.59
C ILE A 120 2.65 13.66 -21.98
N HIS A 121 3.79 13.20 -21.46
CA HIS A 121 3.80 12.05 -20.57
C HIS A 121 3.38 12.52 -19.18
N ALA A 122 2.50 11.77 -18.52
CA ALA A 122 1.93 12.06 -17.20
C ALA A 122 2.93 11.90 -16.03
N THR A 123 4.18 12.29 -16.26
CA THR A 123 5.20 12.63 -15.28
C THR A 123 4.98 14.10 -14.87
N PHE A 124 5.56 14.59 -13.77
CA PHE A 124 5.42 15.97 -13.29
C PHE A 124 6.07 17.02 -14.23
N GLU A 125 5.78 16.97 -15.53
CA GLU A 125 6.56 17.59 -16.61
C GLU A 125 5.75 18.65 -17.38
N GLY A 126 4.42 18.57 -17.37
CA GLY A 126 3.53 19.50 -18.10
C GLY A 126 3.28 20.87 -17.44
N TRP A 127 3.82 21.16 -16.26
CA TRP A 127 3.59 22.45 -15.59
C TRP A 127 4.34 23.61 -16.26
N MET A 128 5.46 23.32 -16.92
CA MET A 128 6.24 24.31 -17.66
C MET A 128 5.46 24.86 -18.86
N GLU A 129 4.71 24.01 -19.56
CA GLU A 129 3.86 24.40 -20.70
C GLU A 129 2.71 25.30 -20.24
N VAL A 130 1.99 24.88 -19.19
CA VAL A 130 0.90 25.67 -18.61
C VAL A 130 1.40 27.03 -18.09
N MET A 131 2.59 27.05 -17.47
CA MET A 131 3.20 28.29 -17.00
C MET A 131 3.62 29.18 -18.18
N ALA A 132 4.20 28.61 -19.24
CA ALA A 132 4.59 29.36 -20.44
C ALA A 132 3.38 29.98 -21.14
N ASP A 133 2.33 29.18 -21.40
CA ASP A 133 1.09 29.66 -22.02
C ASP A 133 0.40 30.73 -21.15
N ALA A 134 0.50 30.63 -19.80
CA ALA A 134 -0.04 31.62 -18.88
C ALA A 134 0.75 32.93 -18.80
N VAL A 135 2.06 32.88 -18.97
CA VAL A 135 2.94 34.05 -19.03
C VAL A 135 2.75 34.80 -20.35
N ASP A 136 2.46 34.07 -21.43
CA ASP A 136 2.25 34.67 -22.75
C ASP A 136 0.79 35.16 -22.96
N ALA A 137 -0.12 34.79 -22.06
CA ALA A 137 -1.53 35.15 -22.10
C ALA A 137 -1.76 36.65 -21.87
N ARG A 138 -2.55 37.29 -22.75
CA ARG A 138 -2.93 38.72 -22.66
C ARG A 138 -4.39 38.92 -22.29
N GLY A 139 -5.29 38.49 -23.17
CA GLY A 139 -6.73 38.66 -23.06
C GLY A 139 -7.48 37.59 -23.83
N VAL A 140 -8.80 37.59 -23.69
CA VAL A 140 -9.67 36.66 -24.44
C VAL A 140 -9.64 37.05 -25.92
N ASP A 141 -9.55 36.05 -26.80
CA ASP A 141 -9.50 36.20 -28.27
C ASP A 141 -8.29 37.00 -28.81
N LEU A 142 -7.23 37.16 -28.01
CA LEU A 142 -5.98 37.79 -28.42
C LEU A 142 -4.87 36.75 -28.54
N GLN A 143 -4.10 36.82 -29.64
CA GLN A 143 -2.92 35.98 -29.80
C GLN A 143 -1.93 36.22 -28.64
N PRO A 144 -1.39 35.16 -28.02
CA PRO A 144 -0.38 35.26 -26.97
C PRO A 144 0.89 35.93 -27.49
N GLN A 145 1.54 36.67 -26.61
CA GLN A 145 2.81 37.32 -26.89
C GLN A 145 3.79 36.97 -25.79
N ARG A 146 5.01 36.61 -26.18
CA ARG A 146 6.04 36.17 -25.26
C ARG A 146 6.21 37.16 -24.09
N GLU A 147 6.09 36.64 -22.86
CA GLU A 147 6.32 37.37 -21.61
C GLU A 147 5.40 38.60 -21.40
N ALA A 148 4.19 38.59 -21.97
CA ALA A 148 3.26 39.71 -21.84
C ALA A 148 2.63 39.86 -20.44
N ASN A 149 2.52 38.77 -19.68
CA ASN A 149 1.95 38.75 -18.33
C ASN A 149 2.93 38.18 -17.31
N LEU A 150 3.92 39.00 -16.90
CA LEU A 150 4.91 38.59 -15.90
C LEU A 150 4.30 38.25 -14.52
N TYR A 151 3.13 38.80 -14.17
CA TYR A 151 2.46 38.50 -12.90
C TYR A 151 2.02 37.03 -12.79
N ALA A 152 1.90 36.31 -13.92
CA ALA A 152 1.60 34.90 -13.94
C ALA A 152 2.64 34.05 -13.20
N TYR A 153 3.94 34.41 -13.29
CA TYR A 153 5.00 33.70 -12.55
C TYR A 153 4.77 33.74 -11.04
N LEU A 154 4.37 34.89 -10.50
CA LEU A 154 4.12 35.03 -9.06
C LEU A 154 2.96 34.14 -8.61
N TYR A 155 1.91 34.02 -9.42
CA TYR A 155 0.80 33.11 -9.14
C TYR A 155 1.27 31.66 -9.02
N PHE A 156 2.06 31.15 -9.98
CA PHE A 156 2.58 29.77 -9.94
C PHE A 156 3.58 29.55 -8.81
N VAL A 157 4.46 30.50 -8.51
CA VAL A 157 5.40 30.39 -7.38
C VAL A 157 4.65 30.29 -6.05
N ILE A 158 3.66 31.17 -5.82
CA ILE A 158 2.84 31.12 -4.61
C ILE A 158 2.04 29.81 -4.55
N PHE A 159 1.44 29.38 -5.67
CA PHE A 159 0.72 28.11 -5.75
C PHE A 159 1.60 26.91 -5.43
N ILE A 160 2.81 26.83 -5.98
CA ILE A 160 3.75 25.73 -5.76
C ILE A 160 4.25 25.75 -4.31
N VAL A 161 4.67 26.90 -3.79
CA VAL A 161 5.21 27.00 -2.42
C VAL A 161 4.11 26.71 -1.40
N CYS A 162 2.99 27.42 -1.46
CA CYS A 162 1.88 27.22 -0.52
C CYS A 162 1.24 25.84 -0.70
N GLY A 163 1.06 25.39 -1.94
CA GLY A 163 0.45 24.09 -2.25
C GLY A 163 1.33 22.91 -1.87
N SER A 164 2.63 22.93 -2.17
CA SER A 164 3.55 21.86 -1.75
C SER A 164 3.72 21.83 -0.24
N PHE A 165 3.90 22.98 0.41
CA PHE A 165 4.03 23.05 1.86
C PHE A 165 2.76 22.55 2.56
N PHE A 166 1.58 23.00 2.11
CA PHE A 166 0.31 22.58 2.68
C PHE A 166 0.08 21.08 2.46
N THR A 167 0.21 20.59 1.22
CA THR A 167 -0.08 19.18 0.91
C THR A 167 0.92 18.22 1.53
N LEU A 168 2.23 18.51 1.49
CA LEU A 168 3.24 17.63 2.09
C LEU A 168 3.08 17.58 3.61
N ASN A 169 2.95 18.72 4.28
CA ASN A 169 2.84 18.75 5.73
C ASN A 169 1.56 18.08 6.23
N LEU A 170 0.44 18.31 5.54
CA LEU A 170 -0.85 17.70 5.89
C LEU A 170 -0.84 16.19 5.59
N PHE A 171 -0.27 15.76 4.46
CA PHE A 171 -0.17 14.36 4.10
C PHE A 171 0.74 13.58 5.05
N ILE A 172 1.92 14.13 5.36
CA ILE A 172 2.83 13.56 6.35
C ILE A 172 2.14 13.50 7.73
N GLY A 173 1.40 14.53 8.11
CA GLY A 173 0.59 14.56 9.33
C GLY A 173 -0.38 13.39 9.43
N VAL A 174 -1.18 13.14 8.38
CA VAL A 174 -2.11 12.00 8.36
C VAL A 174 -1.41 10.67 8.38
N ILE A 175 -0.33 10.54 7.61
CA ILE A 175 0.45 9.32 7.58
C ILE A 175 0.96 9.02 8.98
N ILE A 176 1.55 10.01 9.66
CA ILE A 176 2.06 9.87 11.02
C ILE A 176 0.93 9.54 12.00
N ASP A 177 -0.20 10.23 11.94
CA ASP A 177 -1.33 9.98 12.84
C ASP A 177 -1.94 8.60 12.63
N ASN A 178 -2.06 8.15 11.38
CA ASN A 178 -2.49 6.82 11.03
C ASN A 178 -1.47 5.76 11.49
N PHE A 179 -0.17 5.98 11.28
CA PHE A 179 0.89 5.11 11.79
C PHE A 179 0.88 5.06 13.32
N ASN A 180 0.62 6.18 14.00
CA ASN A 180 0.52 6.25 15.46
C ASN A 180 -0.74 5.52 15.97
N MET A 181 -1.87 5.61 15.27
CA MET A 181 -3.08 4.85 15.58
C MET A 181 -2.84 3.34 15.42
N LEU A 182 -2.20 2.93 14.33
CA LEU A 182 -1.84 1.53 14.07
C LEU A 182 -0.85 1.01 15.11
N LYS A 183 0.13 1.82 15.51
CA LYS A 183 1.09 1.50 16.59
C LYS A 183 0.40 1.29 17.94
N LYS A 184 -0.64 2.07 18.27
CA LYS A 184 -1.43 1.86 19.51
C LYS A 184 -2.28 0.60 19.45
N LYS A 185 -2.83 0.26 18.28
CA LYS A 185 -3.66 -0.93 18.09
C LYS A 185 -2.87 -2.24 18.09
N TYR A 186 -1.58 -2.18 17.74
CA TYR A 186 -0.67 -3.31 17.69
C TYR A 186 0.57 -3.05 18.57
N GLU A 187 0.51 -3.49 19.83
CA GLU A 187 1.52 -3.27 20.88
C GLU A 187 2.94 -3.78 20.53
N GLY A 188 3.11 -4.60 19.47
CA GLY A 188 4.37 -5.25 19.10
C GLY A 188 5.22 -4.56 18.02
N GLY A 189 4.78 -3.42 17.48
CA GLY A 189 5.52 -2.63 16.48
C GLY A 189 5.05 -2.82 15.03
N VAL A 190 5.52 -1.92 14.15
CA VAL A 190 5.03 -1.75 12.77
C VAL A 190 5.11 -3.05 11.94
N LEU A 191 6.09 -3.91 12.19
CA LEU A 191 6.27 -5.15 11.44
C LEU A 191 5.14 -6.16 11.68
N GLU A 192 4.55 -6.18 12.89
CA GLU A 192 3.48 -7.12 13.23
C GLU A 192 2.16 -6.83 12.51
N MET A 193 1.99 -5.63 11.97
CA MET A 193 0.83 -5.24 11.17
C MET A 193 0.82 -5.90 9.78
N PHE A 194 2.00 -6.20 9.23
CA PHE A 194 2.15 -6.76 7.89
C PHE A 194 2.30 -8.29 7.88
N LEU A 195 2.34 -8.92 9.06
CA LEU A 195 2.53 -10.36 9.21
C LEU A 195 1.18 -11.06 9.41
N THR A 196 1.02 -12.25 8.83
CA THR A 196 -0.10 -13.13 9.19
C THR A 196 0.06 -13.67 10.61
N GLU A 197 -1.02 -14.17 11.22
CA GLU A 197 -0.99 -14.76 12.57
C GLU A 197 0.00 -15.93 12.69
N SER A 198 0.06 -16.79 11.66
CA SER A 198 1.05 -17.87 11.56
C SER A 198 2.48 -17.36 11.47
N GLN A 199 2.72 -16.28 10.71
CA GLN A 199 4.04 -15.65 10.60
C GLN A 199 4.44 -14.93 11.89
N LYS A 200 3.49 -14.37 12.64
CA LYS A 200 3.73 -13.71 13.92
C LYS A 200 4.31 -14.67 14.96
N HIS A 201 3.77 -15.89 15.04
CA HIS A 201 4.32 -16.92 15.93
C HIS A 201 5.77 -17.28 15.56
N TYR A 202 6.06 -17.45 14.27
CA TYR A 202 7.41 -17.72 13.78
C TYR A 202 8.38 -16.55 14.08
N TYR A 203 7.98 -15.32 13.78
CA TYR A 203 8.77 -14.12 14.07
C TYR A 203 9.06 -13.97 15.57
N THR A 204 8.08 -14.23 16.42
CA THR A 204 8.24 -14.16 17.89
C THR A 204 9.22 -15.22 18.39
N ALA A 205 9.16 -16.44 17.86
CA ALA A 205 10.10 -17.50 18.19
C ALA A 205 11.53 -17.13 17.76
N MET A 206 11.69 -16.59 16.55
CA MET A 206 12.99 -16.17 16.01
C MET A 206 13.59 -14.98 16.79
N LYS A 207 12.77 -14.00 17.18
CA LYS A 207 13.17 -12.88 18.05
C LYS A 207 13.61 -13.35 19.44
N LYS A 208 12.94 -14.35 20.01
CA LYS A 208 13.32 -14.97 21.30
C LYS A 208 14.64 -15.76 21.18
N LEU A 209 14.83 -16.48 20.08
CA LEU A 209 16.08 -17.20 19.79
C LEU A 209 17.26 -16.23 19.62
N GLY A 210 17.07 -15.10 18.93
CA GLY A 210 18.11 -14.08 18.76
C GLY A 210 18.55 -13.41 20.07
N ARG A 211 17.64 -13.24 21.04
CA ARG A 211 17.98 -12.70 22.37
C ARG A 211 18.66 -13.72 23.29
N LYS A 212 18.56 -15.02 22.99
CA LYS A 212 19.05 -16.08 23.88
C LYS A 212 20.27 -16.74 23.25
N LYS A 213 21.46 -16.37 23.73
CA LYS A 213 22.68 -17.11 23.38
C LYS A 213 22.53 -18.55 23.90
N PRO A 214 22.70 -19.59 23.07
CA PRO A 214 22.64 -20.96 23.53
C PRO A 214 23.82 -21.20 24.49
N GLN A 215 23.53 -21.46 25.75
CA GLN A 215 24.54 -21.79 26.74
C GLN A 215 24.66 -23.31 26.81
N LYS A 216 25.66 -23.86 26.12
CA LYS A 216 25.93 -25.31 26.14
C LYS A 216 26.62 -25.65 27.47
N VAL A 217 25.82 -25.99 28.49
CA VAL A 217 26.35 -26.44 29.78
C VAL A 217 26.62 -27.93 29.70
N ILE A 218 27.88 -28.32 29.48
CA ILE A 218 28.32 -29.72 29.53
C ILE A 218 28.37 -30.11 31.02
N LYS A 219 27.66 -31.18 31.44
CA LYS A 219 27.68 -31.65 32.84
C LYS A 219 29.06 -32.21 33.21
N ARG A 220 29.54 -31.94 34.42
CA ARG A 220 30.82 -32.44 34.93
C ARG A 220 30.79 -33.97 35.08
N PRO A 221 31.79 -34.71 34.56
CA PRO A 221 31.87 -36.16 34.73
C PRO A 221 32.18 -36.55 36.19
N ILE A 222 31.69 -37.71 36.62
CA ILE A 222 31.80 -38.20 38.02
C ILE A 222 33.23 -38.66 38.34
N ASN A 223 33.91 -39.25 37.35
CA ASN A 223 35.26 -39.77 37.51
C ASN A 223 36.26 -38.63 37.77
N GLN A 224 37.02 -38.71 38.86
CA GLN A 224 37.96 -37.66 39.27
C GLN A 224 38.99 -37.30 38.19
N PHE A 225 39.51 -38.31 37.49
CA PHE A 225 40.48 -38.13 36.40
C PHE A 225 39.87 -37.37 35.22
N LEU A 226 38.65 -37.75 34.81
CA LEU A 226 37.91 -37.08 33.74
C LEU A 226 37.48 -35.67 34.16
N ALA A 227 37.19 -35.48 35.44
CA ALA A 227 36.80 -34.20 35.99
C ALA A 227 37.97 -33.21 36.01
N MET A 228 39.20 -33.69 36.25
CA MET A 228 40.42 -32.89 36.13
C MET A 228 40.61 -32.37 34.70
N PHE A 229 40.47 -33.22 33.67
CA PHE A 229 40.56 -32.79 32.27
C PHE A 229 39.42 -31.84 31.87
N TYR A 230 38.21 -32.05 32.39
CA TYR A 230 37.07 -31.15 32.20
C TYR A 230 37.34 -29.76 32.81
N ASP A 231 37.86 -29.71 34.03
CA ASP A 231 38.15 -28.47 34.74
C ASP A 231 39.33 -27.71 34.06
N LEU A 232 40.30 -28.43 33.49
CA LEU A 232 41.41 -27.85 32.71
C LEU A 232 40.94 -27.26 31.37
N SER A 233 40.17 -28.03 30.58
CA SER A 233 39.76 -27.59 29.23
C SER A 233 38.71 -26.46 29.25
N ASN A 234 37.92 -26.38 30.32
CA ASN A 234 36.93 -25.32 30.50
C ASN A 234 37.53 -24.06 31.21
N SER A 235 38.83 -24.07 31.53
CA SER A 235 39.50 -22.94 32.19
C SER A 235 39.71 -21.77 31.24
N ARG A 236 39.56 -20.52 31.73
CA ARG A 236 39.75 -19.32 30.90
C ARG A 236 41.16 -19.20 30.31
N ARG A 237 42.19 -19.63 31.05
CA ARG A 237 43.59 -19.62 30.56
C ARG A 237 43.77 -20.56 29.37
N TYR A 238 43.23 -21.77 29.46
CA TYR A 238 43.33 -22.75 28.39
C TYR A 238 42.63 -22.28 27.10
N VAL A 239 41.45 -21.66 27.23
CA VAL A 239 40.71 -21.09 26.09
C VAL A 239 41.46 -19.93 25.43
N VAL A 240 42.18 -19.10 26.20
CA VAL A 240 42.98 -17.99 25.65
C VAL A 240 44.20 -18.53 24.90
N VAL A 241 44.94 -19.47 25.49
CA VAL A 241 46.12 -20.10 24.87
C VAL A 241 45.79 -20.87 23.57
N LEU A 242 44.55 -21.31 23.38
CA LEU A 242 44.08 -21.95 22.15
C LEU A 242 43.62 -20.98 21.05
N ASN A 243 43.29 -19.73 21.42
CA ASN A 243 42.82 -18.70 20.47
C ASN A 243 43.93 -17.74 20.02
N ASP A 244 45.08 -17.75 20.70
CA ASP A 244 46.36 -17.18 20.23
C ASP A 244 47.12 -18.20 19.37
#